data_AF-A0A8I3A5C7-F1
#
_entry.id   AF-A0A8I3A5C7-F1
#
_cell.length_a   1.000
_cell.length_b   1.000
_cell.length_c   1.000
_cell.angle_alpha   90.00
_cell.angle_beta   90.00
_cell.angle_gamma   90.00
#
_symmetry.space_group_name_H-M   'P 1'
#
loop_
_entity.id
_entity.type
_entity.pdbx_description
1 polymer ?
#
loop_
_entity_poly.entity_id
_entity_poly.type
_entity_poly.pdbx_seq_one_letter_code
_entity_poly.pdbx_strand_id
1 'polypeptide(L)'
;MHTQSILPEPHRHRSSIMYIAGLNLPRSPFQWPEVLVVLSTADYFRGGRIRPESMPSTFLGRFITPIHGLAIFIPPLVYVGALTLNRFQQPEWMARFAFSTEMIDATQRSALRVVACAASFALRSFSDGTFRHLGDQWHAIGRREKSRVVKTGPFAWVRHPGYSSVLLQEGIVVYHVLVIHTHRSTWYHSSCVRNQDADRGMCLCFISGLHADRSL
;
A
#
# COMPACT_ATOMS: atom_id res chain seq x y z
N MET A 1 61.88 -7.76 -13.26
CA MET A 1 60.68 -8.30 -13.93
C MET A 1 59.53 -8.25 -12.93
N HIS A 2 58.62 -7.29 -13.07
CA HIS A 2 57.43 -7.16 -12.22
C HIS A 2 56.22 -7.66 -13.01
N THR A 3 55.64 -8.77 -12.56
CA THR A 3 54.44 -9.37 -13.14
C THR A 3 53.22 -8.71 -12.47
N GLN A 4 52.55 -7.80 -13.18
CA GLN A 4 51.26 -7.26 -12.74
C GLN A 4 50.17 -8.28 -13.06
N SER A 5 49.55 -8.82 -12.01
CA SER A 5 48.37 -9.69 -12.11
C SER A 5 47.12 -8.84 -12.39
N ILE A 6 46.60 -8.97 -13.60
CA ILE A 6 45.33 -8.36 -14.01
C ILE A 6 44.20 -9.19 -13.36
N LEU A 7 43.59 -8.69 -12.30
CA LEU A 7 42.38 -9.28 -11.73
C LEU A 7 41.16 -8.87 -12.56
N PRO A 8 40.24 -9.81 -12.87
CA PRO A 8 39.06 -9.52 -13.66
C PRO A 8 38.10 -8.59 -12.90
N GLU A 9 37.69 -7.51 -13.56
CA GLU A 9 36.69 -6.57 -13.06
C GLU A 9 35.35 -7.28 -12.79
N PRO A 10 34.73 -7.11 -11.61
CA PRO A 10 33.46 -7.72 -11.29
C PRO A 10 32.35 -7.13 -12.18
N HIS A 11 31.64 -8.00 -12.90
CA HIS A 11 30.50 -7.64 -13.74
C HIS A 11 29.45 -6.86 -12.94
N ARG A 12 29.42 -5.54 -13.15
CA ARG A 12 28.46 -4.63 -12.51
C ARG A 12 27.09 -4.78 -13.20
N HIS A 13 26.18 -5.51 -12.56
CA HIS A 13 24.81 -5.72 -13.02
C HIS A 13 24.10 -4.35 -13.12
N ARG A 14 23.89 -3.85 -14.35
CA ARG A 14 23.10 -2.63 -14.58
C ARG A 14 21.62 -2.97 -14.46
N SER A 15 21.02 -2.62 -13.33
CA SER A 15 19.56 -2.65 -13.18
C SER A 15 18.96 -1.49 -14.00
N SER A 16 18.29 -1.82 -15.10
CA SER A 16 17.59 -0.86 -15.95
C SER A 16 16.39 -0.27 -15.20
N ILE A 17 16.51 0.99 -14.78
CA ILE A 17 15.39 1.75 -14.22
C ILE A 17 14.57 2.28 -15.40
N MET A 18 13.31 1.88 -15.48
CA MET A 18 12.37 2.32 -16.53
C MET A 18 11.88 3.74 -16.21
N TYR A 19 12.26 4.71 -17.04
CA TYR A 19 11.79 6.10 -16.95
C TYR A 19 10.61 6.29 -17.90
N ILE A 20 9.45 6.69 -17.38
CA ILE A 20 8.32 7.19 -18.19
C ILE A 20 8.46 8.71 -18.27
N ALA A 21 8.66 9.24 -19.47
CA ALA A 21 8.91 10.66 -19.72
C ALA A 21 7.74 11.54 -19.21
N GLY A 22 8.06 12.50 -18.35
CA GLY A 22 7.13 13.56 -17.91
C GLY A 22 6.72 13.56 -16.44
N LEU A 23 6.96 12.47 -15.68
CA LEU A 23 6.79 12.43 -14.23
C LEU A 23 8.06 11.88 -13.57
N ASN A 24 9.00 12.76 -13.26
CA ASN A 24 10.28 12.41 -12.64
C ASN A 24 10.15 12.15 -11.12
N LEU A 25 9.09 11.46 -10.72
CA LEU A 25 8.99 10.87 -9.39
C LEU A 25 9.47 9.43 -9.52
N PRO A 26 10.44 8.96 -8.72
CA PRO A 26 10.79 7.55 -8.63
C PRO A 26 9.60 6.79 -8.04
N ARG A 27 8.57 6.56 -8.87
CA ARG A 27 7.44 5.73 -8.52
C ARG A 27 7.93 4.30 -8.56
N SER A 28 8.06 3.72 -7.38
CA SER A 28 8.33 2.31 -7.25
C SER A 28 7.18 1.55 -7.93
N PRO A 29 7.46 0.52 -8.76
CA PRO A 29 6.44 -0.31 -9.40
C PRO A 29 5.50 -1.00 -8.39
N PHE A 30 5.87 -0.98 -7.10
CA PHE A 30 5.11 -1.58 -6.01
C PHE A 30 3.99 -0.69 -5.44
N GLN A 31 3.76 0.52 -5.97
CA GLN A 31 2.73 1.45 -5.44
C GLN A 31 1.33 1.26 -6.06
N TRP A 32 1.23 0.76 -7.29
CA TRP A 32 -0.05 0.52 -7.97
C TRP A 32 -0.93 -0.58 -7.36
N PRO A 33 -0.37 -1.67 -6.80
CA PRO A 33 -1.15 -2.71 -6.13
C PRO A 33 -2.05 -2.16 -5.02
N GLU A 34 -1.59 -1.17 -4.25
CA GLU A 34 -2.33 -0.62 -3.12
C GLU A 34 -3.59 0.14 -3.57
N VAL A 35 -3.48 0.96 -4.63
CA VAL A 35 -4.62 1.67 -5.21
C VAL A 35 -5.63 0.70 -5.81
N LEU A 36 -5.16 -0.36 -6.48
CA LEU A 36 -6.01 -1.43 -7.02
C LEU A 36 -6.79 -2.13 -5.91
N VAL A 37 -6.16 -2.45 -4.79
CA VAL A 37 -6.83 -3.06 -3.63
C VAL A 37 -7.93 -2.13 -3.09
N VAL A 38 -7.68 -0.83 -2.99
CA VAL A 38 -8.72 0.14 -2.56
C VAL A 38 -9.85 0.24 -3.56
N LEU A 39 -9.58 0.42 -4.86
CA LEU A 39 -10.62 0.53 -5.90
C LEU A 39 -11.48 -0.73 -6.02
N SER A 40 -10.87 -1.89 -5.76
CA SER A 40 -11.56 -3.17 -5.82
C SER A 40 -12.71 -3.27 -4.78
N THR A 41 -12.71 -2.44 -3.74
CA THR A 41 -13.83 -2.36 -2.78
C THR A 41 -15.09 -1.69 -3.34
N ALA A 42 -15.06 -1.11 -4.55
CA ALA A 42 -16.27 -0.59 -5.19
C ALA A 42 -17.32 -1.69 -5.48
N ASP A 43 -16.88 -2.94 -5.71
CA ASP A 43 -17.78 -4.07 -5.93
C ASP A 43 -18.60 -4.44 -4.68
N TYR A 44 -18.18 -3.97 -3.49
CA TYR A 44 -18.89 -4.18 -2.22
C TYR A 44 -20.30 -3.57 -2.23
N PHE A 45 -20.57 -2.61 -3.10
CA PHE A 45 -21.87 -1.94 -3.24
C PHE A 45 -22.83 -2.67 -4.20
N ARG A 46 -22.38 -3.72 -4.89
CA ARG A 46 -23.25 -4.52 -5.75
C ARG A 46 -24.00 -5.55 -4.92
N GLY A 47 -25.31 -5.41 -4.78
CA GLY A 47 -26.14 -6.42 -4.13
C GLY A 47 -27.62 -6.28 -4.50
N GLY A 48 -28.42 -7.30 -4.14
CA GLY A 48 -29.86 -7.35 -4.46
C GLY A 48 -30.71 -6.28 -3.76
N ARG A 49 -32.04 -6.49 -3.71
CA ARG A 49 -32.99 -5.58 -3.06
C ARG A 49 -33.10 -5.87 -1.56
N ILE A 50 -33.05 -4.84 -0.71
CA ILE A 50 -33.18 -4.97 0.75
C ILE A 50 -34.67 -5.04 1.11
N ARG A 51 -35.02 -5.86 2.10
CA ARG A 51 -36.34 -5.79 2.77
C ARG A 51 -36.46 -4.49 3.56
N PRO A 52 -37.40 -3.58 3.23
CA PRO A 52 -37.53 -2.31 3.95
C PRO A 52 -37.68 -2.49 5.46
N GLU A 53 -38.38 -3.54 5.90
CA GLU A 53 -38.61 -3.87 7.30
C GLU A 53 -37.36 -4.35 8.05
N SER A 54 -36.29 -4.70 7.34
CA SER A 54 -35.04 -5.19 7.92
C SER A 54 -33.96 -4.11 8.11
N MET A 55 -34.24 -2.89 7.65
CA MET A 55 -33.37 -1.74 7.89
C MET A 55 -33.48 -1.29 9.35
N PRO A 56 -32.41 -0.77 9.96
CA PRO A 56 -32.49 -0.24 11.31
C PRO A 56 -33.55 0.87 11.40
N SER A 57 -34.62 0.61 12.15
CA SER A 57 -35.71 1.55 12.36
C SER A 57 -35.40 2.56 13.46
N THR A 58 -34.50 2.21 14.38
CA THR A 58 -34.08 3.07 15.50
C THR A 58 -33.15 4.17 15.01
N PHE A 59 -33.26 5.35 15.63
CA PHE A 59 -32.37 6.50 15.37
C PHE A 59 -30.90 6.11 15.54
N LEU A 60 -30.59 5.39 16.63
CA LEU A 60 -29.23 4.92 16.91
C LEU A 60 -28.71 3.96 15.83
N GLY A 61 -29.55 3.02 15.37
CA GLY A 61 -29.16 2.08 14.31
C GLY A 61 -28.87 2.78 12.98
N ARG A 62 -29.63 3.83 12.64
CA ARG A 62 -29.39 4.65 11.43
C ARG A 62 -28.09 5.43 11.49
N PHE A 63 -27.61 5.78 12.68
CA PHE A 63 -26.35 6.52 12.87
C PHE A 63 -25.12 5.59 12.95
N ILE A 64 -25.23 4.46 13.66
CA ILE A 64 -24.11 3.50 13.82
C ILE A 64 -23.78 2.81 12.50
N THR A 65 -24.79 2.47 11.70
CA THR A 65 -24.68 1.83 10.38
C THR A 65 -23.65 2.50 9.45
N PRO A 66 -23.77 3.80 9.12
CA PRO A 66 -22.79 4.48 8.27
C PRO A 66 -21.43 4.61 8.95
N ILE A 67 -21.37 4.81 10.28
CA ILE A 67 -20.09 4.86 11.00
C ILE A 67 -19.34 3.53 10.87
N HIS A 68 -20.03 2.41 11.03
CA HIS A 68 -19.42 1.09 10.88
C HIS A 68 -18.89 0.88 9.46
N GLY A 69 -19.66 1.25 8.44
CA GLY A 69 -19.20 1.22 7.05
C GLY A 69 -17.98 2.12 6.84
N LEU A 70 -18.04 3.37 7.31
CA LEU A 70 -16.94 4.33 7.19
C LEU A 70 -15.69 3.87 7.93
N ALA A 71 -15.80 3.23 9.09
CA ALA A 71 -14.66 2.73 9.85
C ALA A 71 -13.83 1.69 9.07
N ILE A 72 -14.45 0.97 8.13
CA ILE A 72 -13.77 0.01 7.25
C ILE A 72 -12.99 0.72 6.12
N PHE A 73 -13.45 1.91 5.71
CA PHE A 73 -12.86 2.62 4.56
C PHE A 73 -11.94 3.77 4.97
N ILE A 74 -12.14 4.39 6.13
CA ILE A 74 -11.36 5.54 6.59
C ILE A 74 -9.86 5.19 6.71
N PRO A 75 -9.43 4.10 7.38
CA PRO A 75 -8.01 3.79 7.50
C PRO A 75 -7.27 3.67 6.16
N PRO A 76 -7.73 2.87 5.18
CA PRO A 76 -7.05 2.79 3.88
C PRO A 76 -7.13 4.12 3.10
N LEU A 77 -8.23 4.87 3.19
CA LEU A 77 -8.34 6.19 2.55
C LEU A 77 -7.37 7.21 3.16
N VAL A 78 -7.25 7.25 4.49
CA VAL A 78 -6.29 8.12 5.20
C VAL A 78 -4.87 7.73 4.85
N TYR A 79 -4.56 6.43 4.79
CA TYR A 79 -3.25 5.94 4.40
C TYR A 79 -2.88 6.38 2.96
N VAL A 80 -3.74 6.07 1.98
CA VAL A 80 -3.50 6.45 0.57
C VAL A 80 -3.48 7.97 0.41
N GLY A 81 -4.39 8.68 1.08
CA GLY A 81 -4.47 10.14 1.04
C GLY A 81 -3.24 10.80 1.64
N ALA A 82 -2.79 10.36 2.81
CA ALA A 82 -1.59 10.88 3.46
C ALA A 82 -0.33 10.67 2.61
N LEU A 83 -0.17 9.47 2.02
CA LEU A 83 0.93 9.21 1.10
C LEU A 83 0.84 10.09 -0.14
N THR A 84 -0.33 10.18 -0.78
CA THR A 84 -0.52 10.97 -2.00
C THR A 84 -0.25 12.45 -1.77
N LEU A 85 -0.80 13.03 -0.69
CA LEU A 85 -0.61 14.43 -0.31
C LEU A 85 0.85 14.71 0.10
N ASN A 86 1.55 13.72 0.66
CA ASN A 86 2.96 13.81 1.03
C ASN A 86 3.91 13.36 -0.10
N ARG A 87 3.49 13.48 -1.38
CA ARG A 87 4.29 13.14 -2.57
C ARG A 87 4.85 11.71 -2.56
N PHE A 88 4.03 10.78 -2.09
CA PHE A 88 4.37 9.37 -1.87
C PHE A 88 5.53 9.15 -0.89
N GLN A 89 5.81 10.14 -0.04
CA GLN A 89 6.68 9.98 1.11
C GLN A 89 5.84 9.62 2.33
N GLN A 90 6.39 8.81 3.22
CA GLN A 90 5.75 8.53 4.49
C GLN A 90 5.77 9.79 5.37
N PRO A 91 4.62 10.24 5.93
CA PRO A 91 4.60 11.39 6.81
C PRO A 91 5.27 11.07 8.15
N GLU A 92 5.82 12.10 8.81
CA GLU A 92 6.63 11.92 10.02
C GLU A 92 5.88 11.19 11.14
N TRP A 93 4.60 11.54 11.36
CA TRP A 93 3.78 10.89 12.39
C TRP A 93 3.65 9.38 12.14
N MET A 94 3.62 8.94 10.88
CA MET A 94 3.51 7.53 10.52
C MET A 94 4.85 6.82 10.69
N ALA A 95 5.96 7.50 10.39
CA ALA A 95 7.31 6.98 10.57
C ALA A 95 7.65 6.69 12.05
N ARG A 96 6.99 7.36 13.01
CA ARG A 96 7.13 7.10 14.45
C ARG A 96 6.64 5.72 14.88
N PHE A 97 5.75 5.11 14.10
CA PHE A 97 5.26 3.77 14.35
C PHE A 97 6.09 2.70 13.59
N ALA A 98 7.00 3.10 12.70
CA ALA A 98 7.77 2.13 11.93
C ALA A 98 8.72 1.32 12.83
N PHE A 99 8.97 0.06 12.45
CA PHE A 99 9.97 -0.76 13.11
C PHE A 99 11.34 -0.07 13.09
N SER A 100 12.04 -0.10 14.23
CA SER A 100 13.39 0.46 14.31
C SER A 100 14.32 -0.22 13.29
N THR A 101 15.31 0.52 12.81
CA THR A 101 16.37 0.01 11.93
C THR A 101 17.25 -1.04 12.58
N GLU A 102 17.23 -1.10 13.91
CA GLU A 102 18.01 -2.05 14.70
C GLU A 102 17.34 -3.44 14.75
N MET A 103 16.00 -3.50 14.69
CA MET A 103 15.27 -4.76 14.76
C MET A 103 15.19 -5.51 13.43
N ILE A 104 15.09 -4.79 12.31
CA ILE A 104 14.82 -5.37 10.99
C ILE A 104 15.72 -4.72 9.95
N ASP A 105 16.53 -5.54 9.27
CA ASP A 105 17.43 -5.07 8.21
C ASP A 105 16.66 -4.64 6.94
N ALA A 106 17.37 -4.03 5.99
CA ALA A 106 16.76 -3.55 4.74
C ALA A 106 16.20 -4.67 3.85
N THR A 107 16.81 -5.86 3.88
CA THR A 107 16.42 -7.03 3.10
C THR A 107 15.13 -7.63 3.64
N GLN A 108 15.07 -7.84 4.96
CA GLN A 108 13.90 -8.30 5.69
C GLN A 108 12.72 -7.33 5.48
N ARG A 109 12.92 -6.02 5.59
CA ARG A 109 11.85 -5.04 5.28
C ARG A 109 11.31 -5.19 3.87
N SER A 110 12.18 -5.39 2.88
CA SER A 110 11.78 -5.58 1.49
C SER A 110 11.00 -6.88 1.31
N ALA A 111 11.46 -7.98 1.91
CA ALA A 111 10.76 -9.26 1.92
C ALA A 111 9.37 -9.15 2.57
N LEU A 112 9.27 -8.45 3.70
CA LEU A 112 8.02 -8.23 4.42
C LEU A 112 7.00 -7.43 3.59
N ARG A 113 7.45 -6.44 2.81
CA ARG A 113 6.59 -5.73 1.85
C ARG A 113 6.07 -6.65 0.77
N VAL A 114 6.92 -7.51 0.21
CA VAL A 114 6.51 -8.48 -0.81
C VAL A 114 5.48 -9.46 -0.24
N VAL A 115 5.71 -9.96 0.98
CA VAL A 115 4.78 -10.86 1.68
C VAL A 115 3.44 -10.16 1.94
N ALA A 116 3.46 -8.93 2.43
CA ALA A 116 2.23 -8.17 2.71
C ALA A 116 1.43 -7.89 1.42
N CYS A 117 2.11 -7.51 0.32
CA CYS A 117 1.47 -7.37 -0.99
C CYS A 117 0.84 -8.70 -1.46
N ALA A 118 1.57 -9.81 -1.37
CA ALA A 118 1.06 -11.13 -1.74
C ALA A 118 -0.15 -11.53 -0.89
N ALA A 119 -0.10 -11.27 0.42
CA ALA A 119 -1.20 -11.52 1.35
C ALA A 119 -2.44 -10.70 0.99
N SER A 120 -2.30 -9.41 0.63
CA SER A 120 -3.43 -8.60 0.17
C SER A 120 -4.06 -9.13 -1.11
N PHE A 121 -3.29 -9.63 -2.09
CA PHE A 121 -3.84 -10.26 -3.29
C PHE A 121 -4.58 -11.57 -2.99
N ALA A 122 -4.02 -12.41 -2.11
CA ALA A 122 -4.67 -13.63 -1.66
C ALA A 122 -6.00 -13.32 -0.94
N LEU A 123 -5.97 -12.33 -0.04
CA LEU A 123 -7.14 -11.88 0.72
C LEU A 123 -8.21 -11.24 -0.16
N ARG A 124 -7.80 -10.51 -1.20
CA ARG A 124 -8.70 -10.00 -2.23
C ARG A 124 -9.39 -11.14 -2.95
N SER A 125 -8.63 -12.14 -3.41
CA SER A 125 -9.17 -13.30 -4.12
C SER A 125 -10.14 -14.10 -3.25
N PHE A 126 -9.84 -14.27 -1.96
CA PHE A 126 -10.73 -14.88 -0.98
C PHE A 126 -12.02 -14.06 -0.78
N SER A 127 -11.91 -12.74 -0.68
CA SER A 127 -13.04 -11.83 -0.54
C SER A 127 -13.95 -11.88 -1.78
N ASP A 128 -13.36 -11.83 -2.98
CA ASP A 128 -14.08 -11.97 -4.25
C ASP A 128 -14.81 -13.31 -4.34
N GLY A 129 -14.15 -14.40 -3.96
CA GLY A 129 -14.78 -15.72 -3.87
C GLY A 129 -15.95 -15.74 -2.89
N THR A 130 -15.80 -15.11 -1.73
CA THR A 130 -16.85 -14.99 -0.71
C THR A 130 -18.06 -14.21 -1.22
N PHE A 131 -17.85 -13.04 -1.85
CA PHE A 131 -18.94 -12.22 -2.37
C PHE A 131 -19.62 -12.85 -3.57
N ARG A 132 -18.85 -13.47 -4.48
CA ARG A 132 -19.43 -14.25 -5.59
C ARG A 132 -20.27 -15.41 -5.08
N HIS A 133 -19.84 -16.09 -4.01
CA HIS A 133 -20.61 -17.19 -3.41
C HIS A 133 -21.93 -16.72 -2.79
N LEU A 134 -21.95 -15.52 -2.19
CA LEU A 134 -23.18 -14.90 -1.70
C LEU A 134 -24.10 -14.43 -2.85
N GLY A 135 -23.51 -13.90 -3.93
CA GLY A 135 -24.24 -13.33 -5.06
C GLY A 135 -25.21 -12.24 -4.60
N ASP A 136 -26.46 -12.32 -5.06
CA ASP A 136 -27.52 -11.35 -4.74
C ASP A 136 -27.87 -11.26 -3.25
N GLN A 137 -27.39 -12.21 -2.44
CA GLN A 137 -27.62 -12.21 -0.99
C GLN A 137 -26.73 -11.24 -0.24
N TRP A 138 -25.63 -10.79 -0.85
CA TRP A 138 -24.71 -9.85 -0.24
C TRP A 138 -25.37 -8.49 -0.01
N HIS A 139 -25.17 -7.92 1.18
CA HIS A 139 -25.47 -6.52 1.50
C HIS A 139 -24.63 -6.08 2.70
N ALA A 140 -24.33 -4.78 2.78
CA ALA A 140 -23.65 -4.22 3.93
C ALA A 140 -24.52 -4.35 5.20
N ILE A 141 -25.80 -3.94 5.14
CA ILE A 141 -26.67 -3.84 6.35
C ILE A 141 -28.13 -4.17 6.03
N GLY A 142 -28.69 -5.20 6.67
CA GLY A 142 -30.09 -5.61 6.50
C GLY A 142 -30.27 -6.93 5.75
N ARG A 143 -31.49 -7.47 5.78
CA ARG A 143 -31.84 -8.77 5.17
C ARG A 143 -32.40 -8.58 3.76
N ARG A 144 -32.11 -9.54 2.88
CA ARG A 144 -32.64 -9.57 1.51
C ARG A 144 -34.05 -10.16 1.44
N GLU A 145 -34.82 -9.74 0.43
CA GLU A 145 -36.17 -10.26 0.16
C GLU A 145 -36.17 -11.79 0.02
N LYS A 146 -35.13 -12.37 -0.57
CA LYS A 146 -34.95 -13.82 -0.75
C LYS A 146 -33.72 -14.36 0.00
N SER A 147 -33.58 -14.00 1.28
CA SER A 147 -32.46 -14.47 2.11
C SER A 147 -32.53 -16.00 2.32
N ARG A 148 -31.42 -16.70 2.06
CA ARG A 148 -31.23 -18.13 2.37
C ARG A 148 -29.99 -18.29 3.23
N VAL A 149 -29.95 -19.33 4.05
CA VAL A 149 -28.76 -19.62 4.85
C VAL A 149 -27.75 -20.34 3.96
N VAL A 150 -26.59 -19.73 3.74
CA VAL A 150 -25.49 -20.32 2.97
C VAL A 150 -24.59 -21.09 3.94
N LYS A 151 -24.42 -22.40 3.72
CA LYS A 151 -23.56 -23.28 4.54
C LYS A 151 -22.40 -23.91 3.76
N THR A 152 -22.18 -23.44 2.53
CA THR A 152 -21.19 -23.95 1.58
C THR A 152 -20.04 -22.96 1.40
N GLY A 153 -18.94 -23.41 0.80
CA GLY A 153 -17.78 -22.55 0.52
C GLY A 153 -17.17 -21.96 1.81
N PRO A 154 -16.72 -20.69 1.79
CA PRO A 154 -16.15 -20.03 2.96
C PRO A 154 -17.05 -20.06 4.22
N PHE A 155 -18.36 -20.09 4.02
CA PHE A 155 -19.36 -20.13 5.11
C PHE A 155 -19.46 -21.49 5.80
N ALA A 156 -18.87 -22.54 5.24
CA ALA A 156 -18.76 -23.84 5.89
C ALA A 156 -17.75 -23.83 7.05
N TRP A 157 -16.76 -22.93 7.00
CA TRP A 157 -15.69 -22.85 8.01
C TRP A 157 -15.92 -21.70 9.01
N VAL A 158 -16.37 -20.54 8.52
CA VAL A 158 -16.53 -19.32 9.34
C VAL A 158 -17.90 -18.71 9.07
N ARG A 159 -18.59 -18.24 10.10
CA ARG A 159 -19.93 -17.63 9.94
C ARG A 159 -19.89 -16.28 9.21
N HIS A 160 -18.78 -15.56 9.33
CA HIS A 160 -18.59 -14.22 8.78
C HIS A 160 -17.24 -14.07 8.06
N PRO A 161 -17.03 -14.79 6.94
CA PRO A 161 -15.77 -14.75 6.20
C PRO A 161 -15.41 -13.32 5.72
N GLY A 162 -16.40 -12.49 5.40
CA GLY A 162 -16.18 -11.09 5.04
C GLY A 162 -15.65 -10.21 6.18
N TYR A 163 -16.08 -10.43 7.43
CA TYR A 163 -15.50 -9.70 8.56
C TYR A 163 -14.08 -10.19 8.87
N SER A 164 -13.84 -11.50 8.76
CA SER A 164 -12.48 -12.04 8.87
C SER A 164 -11.55 -11.44 7.83
N SER A 165 -12.01 -11.26 6.58
CA SER A 165 -11.18 -10.64 5.55
C SER A 165 -10.92 -9.15 5.81
N VAL A 166 -11.91 -8.40 6.27
CA VAL A 166 -11.70 -6.99 6.67
C VAL A 166 -10.68 -6.88 7.81
N LEU A 167 -10.81 -7.68 8.87
CA LEU A 167 -9.87 -7.65 10.01
C LEU A 167 -8.43 -8.03 9.59
N LEU A 168 -8.28 -9.03 8.73
CA LEU A 168 -6.97 -9.39 8.18
C LEU A 168 -6.39 -8.26 7.32
N GLN A 169 -7.23 -7.59 6.52
CA GLN A 169 -6.79 -6.48 5.67
C GLN A 169 -6.34 -5.28 6.51
N GLU A 170 -7.09 -4.92 7.55
CA GLU A 170 -6.68 -3.88 8.51
C GLU A 170 -5.35 -4.23 9.17
N GLY A 171 -5.16 -5.49 9.59
CA GLY A 171 -3.88 -5.97 10.12
C GLY A 171 -2.73 -5.84 9.13
N ILE A 172 -2.95 -6.16 7.86
CA ILE A 172 -1.95 -6.00 6.78
C ILE A 172 -1.64 -4.53 6.52
N VAL A 173 -2.64 -3.64 6.53
CA VAL A 173 -2.44 -2.19 6.34
C VAL A 173 -1.64 -1.61 7.50
N VAL A 174 -1.99 -1.95 8.75
CA VAL A 174 -1.20 -1.58 9.93
C VAL A 174 0.22 -2.10 9.78
N TYR A 175 0.40 -3.35 9.37
CA TYR A 175 1.71 -3.93 9.15
C TYR A 175 2.54 -3.19 8.08
N HIS A 176 1.92 -2.79 6.96
CA HIS A 176 2.54 -1.95 5.94
C HIS A 176 3.03 -0.62 6.51
N VAL A 177 2.20 0.05 7.31
CA VAL A 177 2.57 1.28 8.01
C VAL A 177 3.81 1.08 8.89
N LEU A 178 3.90 -0.06 9.60
CA LEU A 178 5.05 -0.39 10.46
C LEU A 178 6.33 -0.72 9.66
N VAL A 179 6.22 -1.29 8.46
CA VAL A 179 7.38 -1.73 7.65
C VAL A 179 7.88 -0.64 6.67
N ILE A 180 7.05 0.34 6.38
CA ILE A 180 7.48 1.51 5.61
C ILE A 180 8.32 2.37 6.56
N HIS A 181 9.63 2.35 6.36
CA HIS A 181 10.51 3.44 6.74
C HIS A 181 11.37 3.70 5.51
N THR A 182 11.08 4.79 4.80
CA THR A 182 11.84 5.16 3.61
C THR A 182 13.07 5.91 4.08
N HIS A 183 14.24 5.31 3.91
CA HIS A 183 15.54 5.88 4.25
C HIS A 183 15.68 7.26 3.57
N ARG A 184 15.41 8.34 4.31
CA ARG A 184 15.33 9.70 3.76
C ARG A 184 16.70 10.31 3.42
N SER A 185 17.80 9.62 3.73
CA SER A 185 19.09 10.27 3.90
C SER A 185 20.22 9.81 2.97
N THR A 186 20.10 8.74 2.19
CA THR A 186 21.25 8.23 1.41
C THR A 186 21.19 8.48 -0.09
N TRP A 187 20.01 8.67 -0.68
CA TRP A 187 19.90 8.85 -2.13
C TRP A 187 20.37 10.21 -2.65
N TYR A 188 20.30 11.27 -1.84
CA TYR A 188 20.79 12.58 -2.25
C TYR A 188 22.32 12.72 -2.16
N HIS A 189 23.01 11.85 -1.42
CA HIS A 189 24.46 11.98 -1.21
C HIS A 189 25.32 11.15 -2.18
N SER A 190 24.77 10.10 -2.79
CA SER A 190 25.55 9.20 -3.66
C SER A 190 25.63 9.61 -5.14
N SER A 191 24.88 10.63 -5.59
CA SER A 191 25.05 11.19 -6.94
C SER A 191 26.20 12.21 -7.03
N CYS A 192 26.89 12.50 -5.91
CA CYS A 192 28.08 13.34 -5.88
C CYS A 192 29.37 12.52 -5.63
N VAL A 193 29.39 11.24 -6.02
CA VAL A 193 30.62 10.44 -6.03
C VAL A 193 31.44 10.84 -7.26
N ARG A 194 32.32 11.83 -7.02
CA ARG A 194 33.69 11.92 -7.55
C ARG A 194 33.91 11.34 -8.95
N ASN A 195 33.69 12.18 -9.96
CA ASN A 195 34.48 12.08 -11.18
C ASN A 195 35.84 12.72 -10.88
N GLN A 196 36.74 11.97 -10.24
CA GLN A 196 38.07 12.47 -9.84
C GLN A 196 39.12 12.32 -10.96
N ASP A 197 38.76 11.73 -12.11
CA ASP A 197 39.68 11.46 -13.22
C ASP A 197 39.31 12.19 -14.53
N ALA A 198 38.51 13.26 -14.46
CA ALA A 198 38.27 14.13 -15.61
C ALA A 198 39.04 15.44 -15.44
N ASP A 199 40.36 15.34 -15.61
CA ASP A 199 41.18 16.49 -15.95
C ASP A 199 40.59 17.11 -17.24
N ARG A 200 40.04 18.32 -17.10
CA ARG A 200 39.35 19.15 -18.12
C ARG A 200 37.85 18.87 -18.33
N GLY A 201 37.03 19.66 -17.64
CA GLY A 201 35.77 20.18 -18.18
C GLY A 201 34.53 19.99 -17.31
N MET A 202 34.14 21.05 -16.59
CA MET A 202 32.77 21.33 -16.13
C MET A 202 32.02 20.20 -15.40
N CYS A 203 32.13 20.18 -14.07
CA CYS A 203 31.08 19.61 -13.22
C CYS A 203 29.85 20.53 -13.23
N LEU A 204 28.89 20.24 -14.11
CA LEU A 204 27.52 20.76 -14.02
C LEU A 204 26.82 20.10 -12.81
N CYS A 205 26.98 20.70 -11.64
CA CYS A 205 26.10 20.42 -10.50
C CYS A 205 24.73 21.01 -10.81
N PHE A 206 23.81 20.20 -11.33
CA PHE A 206 22.40 20.55 -11.41
C PHE A 206 21.80 20.52 -9.99
N ILE A 207 22.05 21.57 -9.21
CA ILE A 207 21.30 21.85 -7.99
C ILE A 207 19.99 22.52 -8.42
N SER A 208 18.96 21.73 -8.68
CA SER A 208 17.58 22.24 -8.69
C SER A 208 17.15 22.51 -7.25
N GLY A 209 17.64 23.60 -6.69
CA GLY A 209 17.41 24.07 -5.33
C GLY A 209 17.22 25.58 -5.30
N LEU A 210 16.25 26.09 -6.07
CA LEU A 210 15.75 27.46 -5.92
C LEU A 210 14.63 27.44 -4.86
N HIS A 211 15.02 27.51 -3.60
CA HIS A 211 14.19 28.14 -2.59
C HIS A 211 14.88 29.43 -2.19
N ALA A 212 14.41 30.51 -2.79
CA ALA A 212 14.83 31.86 -2.48
C ALA A 212 14.49 32.17 -1.03
N ASP A 213 15.53 32.59 -0.32
CA ASP A 213 15.49 33.30 0.94
C ASP A 213 14.58 34.53 0.80
N ARG A 214 13.59 34.65 1.68
CA ARG A 214 12.88 35.90 1.94
C ARG A 214 12.97 36.17 3.43
N SER A 215 14.02 36.89 3.79
CA SER A 215 14.09 37.71 4.99
C SER A 215 13.30 39.01 4.72
N LEU A 216 12.25 39.21 5.51
CA LEU A 216 11.72 40.50 5.96
C LEU A 216 11.21 40.29 7.39
#